data_AF-A0A4Z1F046-F1
#
_entry.id   AF-A0A4Z1F046-F1
#
_cell.length_a   1.000
_cell.length_b   1.000
_cell.length_c   1.000
_cell.angle_alpha   90.00
_cell.angle_beta   90.00
_cell.angle_gamma   90.00
#
_symmetry.space_group_name_H-M   'P 1'
#
loop_
_entity.id
_entity.type
_entity.pdbx_description
1 polymer ?
#
loop_
_entity_poly.entity_id
_entity_poly.type
_entity_poly.pdbx_seq_one_letter_code
_entity_poly.pdbx_strand_id
1 'polypeptide(L)'
;MYCQALEGYEKALGLELVSSYLPALYTIFAFGDLFSQTDRKDMTKAMYIRALSEYTTVQGPSSKWSRQTKDRLQALRVVSTETNIGQNENTMPEVVNSRSLKEKILLKSKGIPLLKW
;
A
#
# COMPACT_ATOMS: atom_id res chain seq x y z
N MET A 1 -4.51 -3.09 -15.34
CA MET A 1 -3.50 -2.51 -16.24
C MET A 1 -2.13 -2.33 -15.57
N TYR A 2 -2.00 -1.53 -14.52
CA TYR A 2 -0.67 -1.24 -13.93
C TYR A 2 0.06 -2.47 -13.33
N CYS A 3 -0.67 -3.48 -12.81
CA CYS A 3 -0.01 -4.65 -12.20
C CYS A 3 0.66 -5.50 -13.28
N GLN A 4 -0.02 -5.66 -14.42
CA GLN A 4 0.48 -6.42 -15.56
C GLN A 4 1.70 -5.73 -16.19
N ALA A 5 1.71 -4.40 -16.22
CA ALA A 5 2.88 -3.65 -16.68
C ALA A 5 4.09 -3.85 -15.76
N LEU A 6 3.89 -3.77 -14.43
CA LEU A 6 4.96 -3.98 -13.46
C LEU A 6 5.54 -5.41 -13.56
N GLU A 7 4.67 -6.41 -13.63
CA GLU A 7 5.07 -7.82 -13.77
C GLU A 7 5.83 -8.08 -15.09
N GLY A 8 5.41 -7.41 -16.18
CA GLY A 8 6.14 -7.44 -17.45
C GLY A 8 7.55 -6.83 -17.36
N TYR A 9 7.70 -5.70 -16.65
CA TYR A 9 9.01 -5.09 -16.41
C TYR A 9 9.90 -5.96 -15.53
N GLU A 10 9.37 -6.52 -14.45
CA GLU A 10 10.10 -7.44 -13.55
C GLU A 10 10.62 -8.66 -14.32
N LYS A 11 9.84 -9.16 -15.27
CA LYS A 11 10.21 -10.30 -16.11
C LYS A 11 11.23 -9.97 -17.20
N ALA A 12 11.22 -8.76 -17.74
CA ALA A 12 12.09 -8.34 -18.84
C ALA A 12 13.45 -7.80 -18.39
N LEU A 13 13.47 -7.08 -17.27
CA LEU A 13 14.66 -6.38 -16.77
C LEU A 13 15.29 -7.09 -15.56
N GLY A 14 14.53 -7.91 -14.83
CA GLY A 14 14.95 -8.45 -13.54
C GLY A 14 14.75 -7.42 -12.41
N LEU A 15 14.44 -7.92 -11.21
CA LEU A 15 14.08 -7.12 -10.03
C LEU A 15 15.07 -5.98 -9.72
N GLU A 16 16.38 -6.23 -9.91
CA GLU A 16 17.45 -5.29 -9.61
C GLU A 16 17.47 -4.09 -10.57
N LEU A 17 17.15 -4.31 -11.85
CA LEU A 17 17.06 -3.24 -12.86
C LEU A 17 15.70 -2.55 -12.87
N VAL A 18 14.62 -3.22 -12.46
CA VAL A 18 13.30 -2.58 -12.29
C VAL A 18 13.36 -1.49 -11.23
N SER A 19 14.07 -1.72 -10.13
CA SER A 19 14.32 -0.67 -9.15
C SER A 19 15.03 0.53 -9.76
N SER A 20 15.85 0.38 -10.82
CA SER A 20 16.49 1.47 -11.57
C SER A 20 15.64 2.05 -12.71
N TYR A 21 14.54 1.39 -13.09
CA TYR A 21 13.74 1.77 -14.24
C TYR A 21 12.65 2.76 -13.82
N LEU A 22 12.86 4.04 -14.13
CA LEU A 22 11.98 5.14 -13.71
C LEU A 22 10.48 4.93 -14.01
N PRO A 23 10.08 4.34 -15.16
CA PRO A 23 8.67 4.09 -15.42
C PRO A 23 8.04 3.01 -14.53
N ALA A 24 8.80 2.02 -14.06
CA ALA A 24 8.31 1.07 -13.06
C ALA A 24 8.12 1.74 -11.69
N LEU A 25 9.08 2.58 -11.27
CA LEU A 25 8.94 3.37 -10.04
C LEU A 25 7.72 4.28 -10.07
N TYR A 26 7.48 4.92 -11.21
CA TYR A 26 6.30 5.77 -11.42
C TYR A 26 5.01 4.96 -11.30
N THR A 27 5.03 3.73 -11.79
CA THR A 27 3.89 2.80 -11.66
C THR A 27 3.61 2.47 -10.19
N ILE A 28 4.63 2.21 -9.38
CA ILE A 28 4.49 1.96 -7.93
C ILE A 28 3.92 3.20 -7.21
N PHE A 29 4.38 4.40 -7.58
CA PHE A 29 3.83 5.64 -7.03
C PHE A 29 2.35 5.84 -7.40
N ALA A 30 2.00 5.63 -8.67
CA ALA A 30 0.63 5.73 -9.16
C ALA A 30 -0.32 4.72 -8.48
N PHE A 31 0.20 3.54 -8.10
CA PHE A 31 -0.53 2.59 -7.26
C PHE A 31 -0.83 3.14 -5.86
N GLY A 32 0.14 3.83 -5.25
CA GLY A 32 -0.08 4.54 -4.00
C GLY A 32 -1.23 5.54 -4.12
N ASP A 33 -1.22 6.39 -5.14
CA ASP A 33 -2.30 7.37 -5.38
C ASP A 33 -3.67 6.70 -5.59
N LEU A 34 -3.72 5.58 -6.32
CA LEU A 34 -4.95 4.81 -6.51
C LEU A 34 -5.46 4.18 -5.22
N PHE A 35 -4.57 3.62 -4.39
CA PHE A 35 -4.99 3.04 -3.11
C PHE A 35 -5.40 4.09 -2.09
N SER A 36 -4.80 5.28 -2.16
CA SER A 36 -5.23 6.43 -1.35
C SER A 36 -6.67 6.84 -1.65
N GLN A 37 -7.14 6.65 -2.89
CA GLN A 37 -8.53 6.94 -3.29
C GLN A 37 -9.52 5.84 -2.89
N THR A 38 -9.05 4.62 -2.63
CA THR A 38 -9.91 3.46 -2.31
C THR A 38 -9.94 3.14 -0.81
N ASP A 39 -9.50 4.07 0.03
CA ASP A 39 -9.40 3.99 1.51
C ASP A 39 -8.56 2.81 2.04
N ARG A 40 -7.69 2.25 1.18
CA ARG A 40 -6.81 1.12 1.52
C ARG A 40 -5.49 1.61 2.12
N LYS A 41 -5.57 2.33 3.25
CA LYS A 41 -4.45 3.05 3.88
C LYS A 41 -3.19 2.19 4.09
N ASP A 42 -3.33 0.92 4.44
CA ASP A 42 -2.20 0.01 4.64
C ASP A 42 -1.44 -0.28 3.33
N MET A 43 -2.17 -0.53 2.24
CA MET A 43 -1.57 -0.77 0.93
C MET A 43 -0.97 0.52 0.37
N THR A 44 -1.62 1.66 0.61
CA THR A 44 -1.08 2.98 0.25
C THR A 44 0.28 3.21 0.92
N LYS A 45 0.39 2.97 2.23
CA LYS A 45 1.65 3.12 2.97
C LYS A 45 2.73 2.19 2.41
N ALA A 46 2.39 0.92 2.17
CA ALA A 46 3.34 -0.05 1.62
C ALA A 46 3.89 0.41 0.25
N MET A 47 3.03 0.89 -0.64
CA MET A 47 3.43 1.37 -1.97
C MET A 47 4.32 2.61 -1.90
N TYR A 48 3.96 3.60 -1.09
CA TYR A 48 4.80 4.81 -0.96
C TYR A 48 6.13 4.54 -0.25
N ILE A 49 6.20 3.63 0.72
CA ILE A 49 7.47 3.24 1.36
C ILE A 49 8.38 2.56 0.33
N ARG A 50 7.84 1.62 -0.46
CA ARG A 50 8.60 0.95 -1.52
C ARG A 50 9.09 1.95 -2.56
N ALA A 51 8.20 2.80 -3.09
CA ALA A 51 8.56 3.84 -4.05
C ALA A 51 9.63 4.79 -3.50
N LEU A 52 9.52 5.23 -2.24
CA LEU A 52 10.50 6.13 -1.63
C LEU A 52 11.88 5.46 -1.53
N SER A 53 11.95 4.20 -1.10
CA SER A 53 13.20 3.44 -1.02
C SER A 53 13.87 3.29 -2.38
N GLU A 54 13.09 2.99 -3.42
CA GLU A 54 13.64 2.79 -4.76
C GLU A 54 14.04 4.13 -5.40
N TYR A 55 13.22 5.19 -5.30
CA TYR A 55 13.56 6.52 -5.81
C TYR A 55 14.79 7.13 -5.12
N THR A 56 14.93 6.94 -3.81
CA THR A 56 16.10 7.40 -3.06
C THR A 56 17.37 6.67 -3.47
N THR A 57 17.27 5.39 -3.82
CA THR A 57 18.40 4.58 -4.31
C THR A 57 18.83 5.00 -5.72
N VAL A 58 17.89 5.27 -6.62
CA VAL A 58 18.21 5.58 -8.03
C VAL A 58 18.57 7.03 -8.28
N GLN A 59 17.78 7.96 -7.74
CA GLN A 59 17.90 9.39 -8.04
C GLN A 59 18.32 10.22 -6.82
N GLY A 60 18.51 9.57 -5.67
CA GLY A 60 18.83 10.25 -4.42
C GLY A 60 17.60 10.80 -3.68
N PRO A 61 17.78 11.15 -2.40
CA PRO A 61 16.71 11.64 -1.54
C PRO A 61 16.19 13.03 -1.90
N SER A 62 16.96 13.81 -2.66
CA SER A 62 16.61 15.16 -3.09
C SER A 62 15.85 15.23 -4.41
N SER A 63 15.62 14.08 -5.08
CA SER A 63 14.82 14.03 -6.31
C SER A 63 13.38 14.53 -6.07
N LYS A 64 12.80 15.14 -7.11
CA LYS A 64 11.40 15.59 -7.13
C LYS A 64 10.45 14.48 -6.67
N TRP A 65 10.65 13.26 -7.17
CA TRP A 65 9.79 12.11 -6.87
C TRP A 65 10.01 11.56 -5.46
N SER A 66 11.25 11.55 -4.97
CA SER A 66 11.58 11.18 -3.58
C SER A 66 10.90 12.14 -2.59
N ARG A 67 10.96 13.44 -2.85
CA ARG A 67 10.29 14.47 -2.03
C ARG A 67 8.77 14.30 -2.07
N GLN A 68 8.20 14.20 -3.27
CA GLN A 68 6.75 14.03 -3.45
C GLN A 68 6.21 12.79 -2.73
N THR A 69 6.91 11.65 -2.84
CA THR A 69 6.52 10.40 -2.20
C THR A 69 6.59 10.52 -0.67
N LYS A 70 7.61 11.21 -0.14
CA LYS A 70 7.73 11.50 1.28
C LYS A 70 6.60 12.39 1.79
N ASP A 71 6.24 13.43 1.04
CA ASP A 71 5.16 14.35 1.40
C ASP A 71 3.79 13.62 1.43
N ARG A 72 3.52 12.77 0.44
CA ARG A 72 2.31 11.92 0.42
C ARG A 72 2.28 10.96 1.61
N LEU A 73 3.40 10.34 1.95
CA LEU A 73 3.50 9.44 3.11
C LEU A 73 3.28 10.19 4.43
N GLN A 74 3.74 11.44 4.55
CA GLN A 74 3.48 12.29 5.72
C GLN A 74 2.00 12.68 5.80
N ALA A 75 1.38 13.07 4.69
CA ALA A 75 -0.06 13.39 4.66
C ALA A 75 -0.92 12.21 5.16
N LEU A 76 -0.58 10.98 4.80
CA LEU A 76 -1.26 9.78 5.33
C LEU A 76 -1.12 9.61 6.84
N ARG A 77 0.02 10.02 7.42
CA ARG A 77 0.25 9.98 8.87
C ARG A 77 -0.60 11.02 9.58
N VAL A 78 -0.72 12.23 9.02
CA VAL A 78 -1.56 13.31 9.57
C VAL A 78 -3.05 12.93 9.52
N VAL A 79 -3.51 12.38 8.39
CA VAL A 79 -4.89 11.86 8.28
C VAL A 79 -5.17 10.77 9.31
N SER A 80 -4.19 9.89 9.57
CA SER A 80 -4.30 8.86 10.62
C SER A 80 -4.44 9.43 12.03
N THR A 81 -3.86 10.60 12.31
CA THR A 81 -3.97 11.24 13.64
C THR A 81 -5.27 12.02 13.78
N GLU A 82 -5.76 12.65 12.71
CA GLU A 82 -7.04 13.39 12.72
C GLU A 82 -8.25 12.45 12.83
N THR A 83 -8.19 11.26 12.20
CA THR A 83 -9.26 10.26 12.30
C THR A 83 -9.44 9.75 13.75
N ASN A 84 -8.40 9.84 14.60
CA ASN A 84 -8.46 9.42 16.01
C ASN A 84 -8.93 10.52 16.98
N ILE A 85 -8.96 11.79 16.55
CA ILE A 85 -9.34 12.93 17.42
C ILE A 85 -10.84 13.27 17.32
N GLY A 86 -11.57 12.73 16.33
CA GLY A 86 -13.00 12.98 16.11
C GLY A 86 -13.94 11.77 16.29
N GLN A 87 -13.52 10.71 16.97
CA GLN A 87 -14.33 9.48 17.17
C GLN A 87 -14.50 9.13 18.65
N ASN A 88 -14.49 10.13 19.54
CA ASN A 88 -14.71 9.93 20.98
C ASN A 88 -16.01 10.58 21.49
N GLU A 89 -17.12 10.45 20.76
CA GLU A 89 -18.43 10.47 21.40
C GLU A 89 -19.43 9.65 20.58
N ASN A 90 -20.17 8.79 21.30
CA ASN A 90 -21.30 7.96 20.88
C ASN A 90 -21.03 6.50 20.45
N THR A 91 -21.18 5.66 21.47
CA THR A 91 -21.98 4.42 21.48
C THR A 91 -21.34 3.14 20.91
N MET A 92 -20.92 2.28 21.85
CA MET A 92 -20.75 0.82 21.70
C MET A 92 -22.10 0.09 21.59
N PRO A 93 -22.16 -1.21 21.23
CA PRO A 93 -21.14 -2.04 20.58
C PRO A 93 -21.68 -2.82 19.36
N GLU A 94 -20.92 -2.93 18.28
CA GLU A 94 -21.13 -4.02 17.33
C GLU A 94 -19.80 -4.70 17.01
N VAL A 95 -19.49 -5.70 17.84
CA VAL A 95 -18.39 -6.63 17.61
C VAL A 95 -18.81 -7.57 16.47
N VAL A 96 -18.69 -7.09 15.23
CA VAL A 96 -18.73 -7.97 14.05
C VAL A 96 -17.31 -8.22 13.56
N ASN A 97 -16.75 -9.29 14.15
CA ASN A 97 -15.91 -10.31 13.55
C ASN A 97 -15.34 -10.00 12.15
N SER A 98 -14.27 -9.23 12.08
CA SER A 98 -13.43 -9.13 10.88
C SER A 98 -12.18 -9.99 11.05
N ARG A 99 -12.38 -11.33 11.02
CA ARG A 99 -11.28 -12.31 10.97
C ARG A 99 -10.31 -11.93 9.85
N SER A 100 -9.08 -11.67 10.27
CA SER A 100 -7.98 -11.21 9.41
C SER A 100 -7.78 -12.15 8.22
N LEU A 101 -7.37 -11.62 7.06
CA LEU A 101 -7.02 -12.42 5.88
C LEU A 101 -6.01 -13.53 6.21
N LYS A 102 -5.15 -13.31 7.22
CA LYS A 102 -4.22 -14.33 7.72
C LYS A 102 -4.94 -15.55 8.33
N GLU A 103 -6.04 -15.34 9.05
CA GLU A 103 -6.84 -16.43 9.62
C GLU A 103 -7.67 -17.17 8.56
N LYS A 104 -8.17 -16.47 7.53
CA LYS A 104 -8.88 -17.13 6.42
C LYS A 104 -7.98 -18.11 5.66
N ILE A 105 -6.71 -17.75 5.46
CA ILE A 105 -5.72 -18.60 4.81
C ILE A 105 -5.39 -19.81 5.71
N LEU A 106 -5.24 -19.58 7.01
CA LEU A 106 -4.95 -20.64 7.99
C LEU A 106 -6.10 -21.65 8.12
N LEU A 107 -7.36 -21.19 8.09
CA LEU A 107 -8.54 -22.05 8.14
C LEU A 107 -8.75 -22.86 6.84
N LYS A 108 -8.40 -22.27 5.69
CA LYS A 108 -8.45 -22.97 4.40
C LYS A 108 -7.40 -24.08 4.30
N SER A 109 -6.23 -23.88 4.93
CA SER A 109 -5.21 -24.92 5.09
C SER A 109 -5.64 -26.08 6.00
N LYS A 110 -6.57 -25.85 6.94
CA LYS A 110 -7.06 -26.87 7.88
C LYS A 110 -8.36 -27.57 7.45
N GLY A 111 -8.85 -27.31 6.24
CA GLY A 111 -9.99 -28.05 5.66
C GLY A 111 -11.36 -27.76 6.31
N ILE A 112 -11.53 -26.64 7.02
CA ILE A 112 -12.79 -26.32 7.70
C ILE A 112 -13.68 -25.48 6.76
N PRO A 113 -14.88 -25.95 6.38
CA PRO A 113 -15.75 -25.22 5.45
C PRO A 113 -16.41 -24.01 6.14
N LEU A 114 -16.34 -22.85 5.48
CA LEU A 114 -16.95 -21.60 5.94
C LEU A 114 -18.46 -21.63 5.61
N LEU A 115 -19.32 -21.66 6.64
CA LEU A 115 -20.77 -21.47 6.50
C LEU A 115 -21.07 -20.08 5.91
N LYS A 116 -21.82 -20.07 4.80
CA LYS A 116 -22.36 -18.87 4.14
C LYS A 116 -23.54 -18.34 4.95
N TRP A 117 -23.58 -17.02 5.12
CA TRP A 117 -24.80 -16.21 5.20
C TRP A 117 -24.63 -15.05 4.23
#